data_AF-A0A5C6G648-F1
#
_entry.id   AF-A0A5C6G648-F1
#
_cell.length_a   1.000
_cell.length_b   1.000
_cell.length_c   1.000
_cell.angle_alpha   90.00
_cell.angle_beta   90.00
_cell.angle_gamma   90.00
#
_symmetry.space_group_name_H-M   'P 1'
#
loop_
_entity.id
_entity.type
_entity.pdbx_description
1 polymer ?
#
loop_
_entity_poly.entity_id
_entity_poly.type
_entity_poly.pdbx_seq_one_letter_code
_entity_poly.pdbx_strand_id
1 'polypeptide(L)'
;MPKSYVARLVYDRTHLSIAIVRQSLEVVGGITYRPFNHRRFAEIVFCAVSADRQVKGYGAHLMSHLKDYVKASSDIMHFLTCADNSAIGYFKKQGFTKEITLEKKVWMGYIKDYDGATLMQCSMLPRIRYLEMARMLLKQKECVHAKIRAYSKSHIVHRPPKEWKDGIKEINPLDVPAIRQSGWSPDMDELARKPRRGPSYNQLLRLLNDMLNHSSAWPFLVPVDCDEVTDYYDVITEPMDLGTMENKLEADQYVTLDDFIRDAKLIFDNCRKYNDENTPYAKLANSLERYMWRRIKLVSEWSEWEF
;
A
#
# COMPACT_ATOMS: atom_id res chain seq x y z
N MET A 1 -21.26 -1.24 7.27
CA MET A 1 -22.43 -0.77 6.48
C MET A 1 -23.75 -1.35 7.02
N PRO A 2 -24.88 -0.62 6.93
CA PRO A 2 -26.19 -1.12 7.38
C PRO A 2 -26.69 -2.33 6.59
N LYS A 3 -27.38 -3.27 7.24
CA LYS A 3 -27.90 -4.49 6.59
C LYS A 3 -28.89 -4.21 5.46
N SER A 4 -29.81 -3.26 5.68
CA SER A 4 -30.79 -2.83 4.68
C SER A 4 -30.13 -2.25 3.42
N TYR A 5 -29.03 -1.52 3.62
CA TYR A 5 -28.25 -0.95 2.53
C TYR A 5 -27.58 -2.03 1.66
N VAL A 6 -26.95 -3.01 2.30
CA VAL A 6 -26.32 -4.14 1.60
C VAL A 6 -27.36 -4.92 0.80
N ALA A 7 -28.48 -5.31 1.42
CA ALA A 7 -29.53 -6.05 0.76
C ALA A 7 -30.09 -5.30 -0.46
N ARG A 8 -30.36 -3.99 -0.30
CA ARG A 8 -30.89 -3.15 -1.38
C ARG A 8 -30.00 -3.17 -2.62
N LEU A 9 -28.69 -3.07 -2.45
CA LEU A 9 -27.74 -3.00 -3.58
C LEU A 9 -27.40 -4.36 -4.16
N VAL A 10 -27.28 -5.40 -3.33
CA VAL A 10 -27.05 -6.77 -3.81
C VAL A 10 -28.22 -7.27 -4.69
N TYR A 11 -29.46 -6.90 -4.33
CA TYR A 11 -30.66 -7.27 -5.09
C TYR A 11 -31.08 -6.24 -6.15
N ASP A 12 -30.31 -5.17 -6.33
CA ASP A 12 -30.59 -4.15 -7.33
C ASP A 12 -30.30 -4.68 -8.73
N ARG A 13 -31.24 -4.51 -9.67
CA ARG A 13 -31.13 -5.03 -11.04
C ARG A 13 -30.04 -4.36 -11.87
N THR A 14 -29.55 -3.19 -11.46
CA THR A 14 -28.44 -2.47 -12.10
C THR A 14 -27.08 -2.93 -11.58
N HIS A 15 -27.05 -3.78 -10.55
CA HIS A 15 -25.83 -4.36 -9.99
C HIS A 15 -25.67 -5.81 -10.43
N LEU A 16 -24.43 -6.22 -10.61
CA LEU A 16 -24.05 -7.59 -10.93
C LEU A 16 -23.17 -8.14 -9.81
N SER A 17 -23.26 -9.45 -9.58
CA SER A 17 -22.42 -10.11 -8.58
C SER A 17 -21.73 -11.34 -9.18
N ILE A 18 -20.45 -11.49 -8.85
CA ILE A 18 -19.71 -12.74 -9.04
C ILE A 18 -19.47 -13.36 -7.68
N ALA A 19 -19.75 -14.66 -7.55
CA ALA A 19 -19.62 -15.39 -6.30
C ALA A 19 -18.79 -16.66 -6.50
N ILE A 20 -17.98 -17.01 -5.51
CA ILE A 20 -17.39 -18.34 -5.39
C ILE A 20 -18.38 -19.19 -4.60
N VAL A 21 -18.88 -20.23 -5.26
CA VAL A 21 -19.86 -21.16 -4.69
C VAL A 21 -19.25 -22.56 -4.68
N ARG A 22 -19.35 -23.25 -3.56
CA ARG A 22 -18.96 -24.66 -3.44
C ARG A 22 -20.03 -25.57 -4.04
N GLN A 23 -19.68 -26.83 -4.28
CA GLN A 23 -20.65 -27.83 -4.77
C GLN A 23 -21.88 -27.98 -3.85
N SER A 24 -21.72 -27.72 -2.55
CA SER A 24 -22.80 -27.68 -1.55
C SER A 24 -23.72 -26.45 -1.64
N LEU A 25 -23.55 -25.60 -2.65
CA LEU A 25 -24.21 -24.28 -2.78
C LEU A 25 -23.83 -23.27 -1.67
N GLU A 26 -22.80 -23.57 -0.89
CA GLU A 26 -22.24 -22.67 0.11
C GLU A 26 -21.45 -21.53 -0.58
N VAL A 27 -21.80 -20.28 -0.27
CA VAL A 27 -21.10 -19.10 -0.79
C VAL A 27 -19.86 -18.81 0.07
N VAL A 28 -18.69 -18.82 -0.56
CA VAL A 28 -17.39 -18.58 0.09
C VAL A 28 -17.03 -17.09 0.11
N GLY A 29 -17.43 -16.37 -0.93
CA GLY A 29 -17.14 -14.95 -1.10
C GLY A 29 -17.73 -14.43 -2.40
N GLY A 30 -17.78 -13.11 -2.53
CA GLY A 30 -18.39 -12.45 -3.69
C GLY A 30 -17.92 -11.02 -3.87
N ILE A 31 -18.02 -10.55 -5.11
CA ILE A 31 -17.88 -9.15 -5.49
C ILE A 31 -19.17 -8.72 -6.15
N THR A 32 -19.77 -7.65 -5.62
CA THR A 32 -20.89 -6.94 -6.24
C THR A 32 -20.37 -5.66 -6.86
N TYR A 33 -20.67 -5.44 -8.13
CA TYR A 33 -20.24 -4.27 -8.88
C TYR A 33 -21.37 -3.70 -9.74
N ARG A 34 -21.27 -2.41 -10.05
CA ARG A 34 -22.20 -1.68 -10.90
C ARG A 34 -21.49 -1.24 -12.18
N PRO A 35 -21.81 -1.83 -13.35
CA PRO A 35 -21.15 -1.45 -14.60
C PRO A 35 -21.71 -0.15 -15.17
N PHE A 36 -20.82 0.74 -15.64
CA PHE A 36 -21.16 1.93 -16.41
C PHE A 36 -20.55 1.81 -17.82
N ASN A 37 -21.12 0.92 -18.65
CA ASN A 37 -20.57 0.55 -19.96
C ASN A 37 -20.23 1.76 -20.85
N HIS A 38 -21.14 2.73 -20.97
CA HIS A 38 -20.92 3.95 -21.77
C HIS A 38 -19.77 4.84 -21.25
N ARG A 39 -19.38 4.68 -19.98
CA ARG A 39 -18.31 5.43 -19.32
C ARG A 39 -17.05 4.59 -19.13
N ARG A 40 -17.06 3.33 -19.59
CA ARG A 40 -15.93 2.38 -19.59
C ARG A 40 -15.31 2.11 -18.20
N PHE A 41 -16.09 2.29 -17.14
CA PHE A 41 -15.70 1.93 -15.77
C PHE A 41 -16.82 1.12 -15.08
N ALA A 42 -16.47 0.40 -14.00
CA ALA A 42 -17.44 -0.12 -13.05
C ALA A 42 -17.09 0.28 -11.62
N GLU A 43 -18.11 0.48 -10.81
CA GLU A 43 -17.97 0.66 -9.37
C GLU A 43 -17.99 -0.71 -8.68
N ILE A 44 -16.93 -1.07 -7.96
CA ILE A 44 -16.95 -2.21 -7.04
C ILE A 44 -17.53 -1.73 -5.72
N VAL A 45 -18.73 -2.23 -5.40
CA VAL A 45 -19.53 -1.78 -4.26
C VAL A 45 -19.24 -2.65 -3.03
N PHE A 46 -19.18 -3.97 -3.22
CA PHE A 46 -18.86 -4.91 -2.14
C PHE A 46 -17.82 -5.91 -2.62
N CYS A 47 -16.85 -6.22 -1.76
CA CYS A 47 -15.88 -7.29 -1.97
C CYS A 47 -15.63 -7.98 -0.64
N ALA A 48 -16.13 -9.22 -0.49
CA ALA A 48 -16.02 -9.95 0.76
C ALA A 48 -15.70 -11.44 0.54
N VAL A 49 -14.91 -11.99 1.44
CA VAL A 49 -14.65 -13.43 1.57
C VAL A 49 -14.93 -13.81 3.02
N SER A 50 -15.55 -14.98 3.23
CA SER A 50 -15.83 -15.51 4.57
C SER A 50 -14.57 -15.50 5.44
N ALA A 51 -14.72 -15.11 6.71
CA ALA A 51 -13.60 -14.85 7.62
C ALA A 51 -12.68 -16.07 7.80
N ASP A 52 -13.25 -17.27 7.91
CA ASP A 52 -12.54 -18.56 8.01
C ASP A 52 -11.77 -18.95 6.73
N ARG A 53 -12.02 -18.23 5.63
CA ARG A 53 -11.44 -18.45 4.31
C ARG A 53 -10.56 -17.30 3.83
N GLN A 54 -10.41 -16.24 4.62
CA GLN A 54 -9.45 -15.18 4.31
C GLN A 54 -8.03 -15.74 4.25
N VAL A 55 -7.15 -15.06 3.50
CA VAL A 55 -5.73 -15.44 3.32
C VAL A 55 -5.49 -16.72 2.48
N LYS A 56 -6.54 -17.46 2.10
CA LYS A 56 -6.44 -18.66 1.22
C LYS A 56 -6.41 -18.35 -0.28
N GLY A 57 -6.24 -17.08 -0.66
CA GLY A 57 -6.16 -16.65 -2.06
C GLY A 57 -7.51 -16.48 -2.79
N TYR A 58 -8.66 -16.79 -2.17
CA TYR A 58 -9.98 -16.67 -2.81
C TYR A 58 -10.28 -15.26 -3.32
N GLY A 59 -9.93 -14.21 -2.56
CA GLY A 59 -10.16 -12.83 -3.00
C GLY A 59 -9.40 -12.49 -4.28
N ALA A 60 -8.10 -12.84 -4.33
CA ALA A 60 -7.27 -12.62 -5.53
C ALA A 60 -7.80 -13.42 -6.73
N HIS A 61 -8.25 -14.65 -6.50
CA HIS A 61 -8.86 -15.48 -7.54
C HIS A 61 -10.17 -14.86 -8.07
N LEU A 62 -11.05 -14.42 -7.16
CA LEU A 62 -12.32 -13.77 -7.48
C LEU A 62 -12.12 -12.47 -8.27
N MET A 63 -11.15 -11.63 -7.88
CA MET A 63 -10.80 -10.41 -8.60
C MET A 63 -10.23 -10.72 -9.99
N SER A 64 -9.44 -11.78 -10.14
CA SER A 64 -8.92 -12.21 -11.45
C SER A 64 -10.05 -12.66 -12.38
N HIS A 65 -11.00 -13.45 -11.87
CA HIS A 65 -12.21 -13.82 -12.61
C HIS A 65 -13.03 -12.60 -13.01
N LEU A 66 -13.25 -11.66 -12.08
CA LEU A 66 -14.00 -10.44 -12.35
C LEU A 66 -13.35 -9.63 -13.49
N LYS A 67 -12.03 -9.41 -13.42
CA LYS A 67 -11.29 -8.67 -14.45
C LYS A 67 -11.40 -9.32 -15.81
N ASP A 68 -11.14 -10.62 -15.90
CA ASP A 68 -11.20 -11.35 -17.16
C ASP A 68 -12.63 -11.41 -17.72
N TYR A 69 -13.64 -11.60 -16.86
CA TYR A 69 -15.05 -11.62 -17.25
C TYR A 69 -15.51 -10.27 -17.79
N VAL A 70 -15.27 -9.17 -17.05
CA VAL A 70 -15.71 -7.82 -17.43
C VAL A 70 -15.04 -7.39 -18.73
N LYS A 71 -13.73 -7.66 -18.87
CA LYS A 71 -12.97 -7.37 -20.08
C LYS A 71 -13.44 -8.19 -21.30
N ALA A 72 -13.93 -9.41 -21.10
CA ALA A 72 -14.42 -10.26 -22.18
C ALA A 72 -15.88 -9.94 -22.58
N SER A 73 -16.66 -9.33 -21.69
CA SER A 73 -18.10 -9.11 -21.87
C SER A 73 -18.50 -7.64 -22.06
N SER A 74 -17.57 -6.70 -21.92
CA SER A 74 -17.83 -5.26 -22.00
C SER A 74 -16.58 -4.45 -22.36
N ASP A 75 -16.76 -3.17 -22.67
CA ASP A 75 -15.67 -2.21 -22.95
C ASP A 75 -15.06 -1.56 -21.68
N ILE A 76 -15.45 -2.07 -20.50
CA ILE A 76 -14.98 -1.56 -19.22
C ILE A 76 -13.51 -1.93 -19.02
N MET A 77 -12.68 -0.91 -18.80
CA MET A 77 -11.24 -1.06 -18.55
C MET A 77 -10.80 -0.56 -17.18
N HIS A 78 -11.71 0.05 -16.42
CA HIS A 78 -11.41 0.65 -15.14
C HIS A 78 -12.37 0.19 -14.04
N PHE A 79 -11.85 -0.06 -12.85
CA PHE A 79 -12.64 -0.23 -11.64
C PHE A 79 -12.38 0.92 -10.68
N LEU A 80 -13.45 1.44 -10.10
CA LEU A 80 -13.40 2.38 -8.98
C LEU A 80 -14.03 1.71 -7.76
N THR A 81 -13.48 1.96 -6.58
CA THR A 81 -14.02 1.42 -5.33
C THR A 81 -13.67 2.33 -4.16
N CYS A 82 -14.60 2.47 -3.22
CA CYS A 82 -14.34 3.11 -1.94
C CYS A 82 -13.96 2.02 -0.95
N ALA A 83 -12.66 1.92 -0.65
CA ALA A 83 -12.10 0.87 0.19
C ALA A 83 -11.98 1.33 1.64
N ASP A 84 -12.46 0.51 2.57
CA ASP A 84 -12.16 0.66 3.99
C ASP A 84 -10.64 0.52 4.24
N ASN A 85 -10.11 1.16 5.30
CA ASN A 85 -8.68 1.15 5.63
C ASN A 85 -8.08 -0.27 5.71
N SER A 86 -8.84 -1.24 6.22
CA SER A 86 -8.40 -2.63 6.34
C SER A 86 -8.30 -3.36 4.98
N ALA A 87 -8.98 -2.86 3.94
CA ALA A 87 -9.02 -3.44 2.60
C ALA A 87 -8.02 -2.80 1.62
N ILE A 88 -7.44 -1.63 1.94
CA ILE A 88 -6.49 -0.92 1.07
C ILE A 88 -5.34 -1.83 0.65
N GLY A 89 -4.74 -2.58 1.59
CA GLY A 89 -3.64 -3.49 1.30
C GLY A 89 -4.03 -4.63 0.35
N TYR A 90 -5.29 -5.10 0.41
CA TYR A 90 -5.83 -6.07 -0.54
C TYR A 90 -5.96 -5.44 -1.94
N PHE A 91 -6.60 -4.28 -2.05
CA PHE A 91 -6.82 -3.59 -3.33
C PHE A 91 -5.49 -3.16 -3.97
N LYS A 92 -4.52 -2.64 -3.21
CA LYS A 92 -3.14 -2.38 -3.69
C LYS A 92 -2.53 -3.62 -4.36
N LYS A 93 -2.62 -4.80 -3.71
CA LYS A 93 -2.15 -6.09 -4.29
C LYS A 93 -2.94 -6.52 -5.53
N GLN A 94 -4.18 -6.08 -5.67
CA GLN A 94 -4.98 -6.29 -6.87
C GLN A 94 -4.74 -5.23 -7.95
N GLY A 95 -3.74 -4.34 -7.81
CA GLY A 95 -3.42 -3.32 -8.80
C GLY A 95 -4.35 -2.11 -8.77
N PHE A 96 -4.92 -1.80 -7.61
CA PHE A 96 -5.57 -0.52 -7.35
C PHE A 96 -4.57 0.48 -6.78
N THR A 97 -4.75 1.76 -7.11
CA THR A 97 -3.99 2.89 -6.57
C THR A 97 -4.94 3.93 -5.99
N LYS A 98 -4.45 4.74 -5.04
CA LYS A 98 -5.17 5.93 -4.53
C LYS A 98 -5.22 7.05 -5.58
N GLU A 99 -4.32 7.02 -6.57
CA GLU A 99 -4.26 8.01 -7.64
C GLU A 99 -5.34 7.75 -8.70
N ILE A 100 -6.31 8.65 -8.80
CA ILE A 100 -7.42 8.54 -9.74
C ILE A 100 -7.06 9.28 -11.03
N THR A 101 -6.64 8.52 -12.04
CA THR A 101 -6.27 9.06 -13.36
C THR A 101 -7.46 9.24 -14.30
N LEU A 102 -8.63 8.65 -13.98
CA LEU A 102 -9.87 8.91 -14.69
C LEU A 102 -10.36 10.34 -14.46
N GLU A 103 -10.67 11.04 -15.54
CA GLU A 103 -11.21 12.41 -15.48
C GLU A 103 -12.47 12.48 -14.59
N LYS A 104 -12.54 13.47 -13.69
CA LYS A 104 -13.65 13.63 -12.72
C LYS A 104 -15.04 13.55 -13.40
N LYS A 105 -15.22 14.15 -14.58
CA LYS A 105 -16.50 14.13 -15.34
C LYS A 105 -16.99 12.72 -15.71
N VAL A 106 -16.11 11.72 -15.72
CA VAL A 106 -16.43 10.33 -16.06
C VAL A 106 -17.12 9.64 -14.89
N TRP A 107 -16.73 9.92 -13.64
CA TRP A 107 -17.14 9.12 -12.47
C TRP A 107 -17.77 9.93 -11.34
N MET A 108 -17.46 11.22 -11.22
CA MET A 108 -17.96 12.07 -10.14
C MET A 108 -19.49 12.19 -10.23
N GLY A 109 -20.17 11.95 -9.12
CA GLY A 109 -21.64 11.88 -9.03
C GLY A 109 -22.27 10.55 -9.48
N TYR A 110 -21.49 9.59 -9.98
CA TYR A 110 -21.98 8.26 -10.36
C TYR A 110 -21.65 7.18 -9.35
N ILE A 111 -20.52 7.32 -8.65
CA ILE A 111 -20.12 6.45 -7.56
C ILE A 111 -20.57 7.03 -6.23
N LYS A 112 -20.69 6.16 -5.22
CA LYS A 112 -21.05 6.61 -3.89
C LYS A 112 -19.81 6.82 -3.03
N ASP A 113 -19.67 8.02 -2.50
CA ASP A 113 -18.66 8.33 -1.49
C ASP A 113 -19.15 7.82 -0.12
N TYR A 114 -18.26 7.16 0.61
CA TYR A 114 -18.53 6.67 1.96
C TYR A 114 -17.57 7.37 2.91
N ASP A 115 -18.12 7.97 3.98
CA ASP A 115 -17.32 8.61 5.02
C ASP A 115 -16.27 7.63 5.58
N GLY A 116 -15.01 8.06 5.57
CA GLY A 116 -13.88 7.28 6.07
C GLY A 116 -13.40 6.15 5.14
N ALA A 117 -13.88 6.07 3.90
CA ALA A 117 -13.35 5.16 2.88
C ALA A 117 -12.39 5.89 1.94
N THR A 118 -11.37 5.19 1.45
CA THR A 118 -10.43 5.71 0.46
C THR A 118 -10.87 5.32 -0.95
N LEU A 119 -11.10 6.29 -1.84
CA LEU A 119 -11.35 6.02 -3.24
C LEU A 119 -10.08 5.44 -3.90
N MET A 120 -10.24 4.34 -4.63
CA MET A 120 -9.14 3.68 -5.33
C MET A 120 -9.53 3.30 -6.76
N GLN A 121 -8.58 3.43 -7.68
CA GLN A 121 -8.74 3.07 -9.10
C GLN A 121 -7.87 1.88 -9.49
N CYS A 122 -8.43 0.93 -10.24
CA CYS A 122 -7.68 -0.08 -10.98
C CYS A 122 -7.87 0.13 -12.49
N SER A 123 -6.76 0.33 -13.21
CA SER A 123 -6.74 0.31 -14.67
C SER A 123 -6.27 -1.06 -15.15
N MET A 124 -7.14 -1.80 -15.86
CA MET A 124 -6.83 -3.14 -16.33
C MET A 124 -5.83 -3.13 -17.49
N LEU A 125 -5.01 -4.18 -17.59
CA LEU A 125 -4.02 -4.34 -18.64
C LEU A 125 -4.66 -4.99 -19.89
N PRO A 126 -4.52 -4.38 -21.08
CA PRO A 126 -5.30 -4.75 -22.26
C PRO A 126 -4.95 -6.12 -22.81
N ARG A 127 -3.71 -6.59 -22.66
CA ARG A 127 -3.23 -7.84 -23.28
C ARG A 127 -3.14 -9.04 -22.34
N ILE A 128 -3.48 -8.86 -21.06
CA ILE A 128 -3.31 -9.89 -20.03
C ILE A 128 -4.63 -10.61 -19.77
N ARG A 129 -4.56 -11.93 -19.59
CA ARG A 129 -5.60 -12.72 -18.92
C ARG A 129 -5.16 -12.93 -17.48
N TYR A 130 -5.87 -12.33 -16.52
CA TYR A 130 -5.51 -12.29 -15.12
C TYR A 130 -5.47 -13.69 -14.48
N LEU A 131 -6.35 -14.60 -14.89
CA LEU A 131 -6.34 -15.99 -14.45
C LEU A 131 -5.07 -16.77 -14.87
N GLU A 132 -4.39 -16.32 -15.93
CA GLU A 132 -3.14 -16.93 -16.41
C GLU A 132 -1.90 -16.16 -15.98
N MET A 133 -2.06 -15.11 -15.17
CA MET A 133 -0.97 -14.19 -14.79
C MET A 133 0.22 -14.93 -14.19
N ALA A 134 0.00 -15.86 -13.26
CA ALA A 134 1.07 -16.60 -12.61
C ALA A 134 1.92 -17.41 -13.62
N ARG A 135 1.26 -18.08 -14.58
CA ARG A 135 1.92 -18.84 -15.64
C ARG A 135 2.69 -17.91 -16.59
N MET A 136 2.10 -16.77 -16.94
CA MET A 136 2.73 -15.77 -17.80
C MET A 136 3.99 -15.19 -17.15
N LEU A 137 3.92 -14.80 -15.87
CA LEU A 137 5.06 -14.27 -15.12
C LEU A 137 6.18 -15.31 -14.98
N LEU A 138 5.84 -16.59 -14.77
CA LEU A 138 6.82 -17.66 -14.73
C LEU A 138 7.59 -17.80 -16.06
N LYS A 139 6.87 -17.79 -17.19
CA LYS A 139 7.49 -17.82 -18.52
C LYS A 139 8.36 -16.59 -18.81
N GLN A 140 7.90 -15.41 -18.40
CA GLN A 140 8.68 -14.17 -18.54
C GLN A 140 9.98 -14.25 -17.72
N LYS A 141 9.89 -14.71 -16.47
CA LYS A 141 11.05 -14.95 -15.60
C LYS A 141 12.02 -15.94 -16.22
N GLU A 142 11.54 -17.04 -16.78
CA GLU A 142 12.37 -18.04 -17.48
C GLU A 142 13.08 -17.45 -18.70
N CYS A 143 12.40 -16.62 -19.49
CA CYS A 143 12.98 -15.94 -20.64
C CYS A 143 14.13 -15.00 -20.21
N VAL A 144 13.88 -14.17 -19.19
CA VAL A 144 14.90 -13.28 -18.62
C VAL A 144 16.08 -14.09 -18.08
N HIS A 145 15.81 -15.16 -17.33
CA HIS A 145 16.86 -16.03 -16.79
C HIS A 145 17.65 -16.75 -17.89
N ALA A 146 17.01 -17.17 -18.98
CA ALA A 146 17.70 -17.77 -20.12
C ALA A 146 18.66 -16.76 -20.77
N LYS A 147 18.23 -15.51 -20.94
CA LYS A 147 19.10 -14.43 -21.42
C LYS A 147 20.24 -14.17 -20.44
N ILE A 148 19.98 -14.08 -19.15
CA ILE A 148 21.02 -13.91 -18.12
C ILE A 148 22.03 -15.05 -18.20
N ARG A 149 21.60 -16.32 -18.25
CA ARG A 149 22.50 -17.48 -18.33
C ARG A 149 23.41 -17.48 -19.56
N ALA A 150 22.98 -16.89 -20.67
CA ALA A 150 23.79 -16.82 -21.89
C ALA A 150 25.02 -15.90 -21.76
N TYR A 151 25.02 -14.95 -20.82
CA TYR A 151 26.13 -14.01 -20.61
C TYR A 151 26.74 -14.09 -19.21
N SER A 152 25.95 -14.49 -18.21
CA SER A 152 26.34 -14.49 -16.81
C SER A 152 27.32 -15.62 -16.52
N LYS A 153 28.44 -15.24 -15.93
CA LYS A 153 29.43 -16.16 -15.34
C LYS A 153 29.19 -16.38 -13.85
N SER A 154 28.09 -15.88 -13.28
CA SER A 154 27.81 -15.92 -11.83
C SER A 154 27.62 -17.34 -11.28
N HIS A 155 27.37 -18.34 -12.15
CA HIS A 155 27.26 -19.75 -11.76
C HIS A 155 28.63 -20.42 -11.58
N ILE A 156 29.74 -19.76 -11.97
CA ILE A 156 31.10 -20.28 -11.79
C ILE A 156 31.51 -20.10 -10.34
N VAL A 157 31.77 -21.22 -9.66
CA VAL A 157 32.28 -21.22 -8.29
C VAL A 157 33.80 -21.08 -8.34
N HIS A 158 34.33 -19.95 -7.86
CA HIS A 158 35.76 -19.71 -7.76
C HIS A 158 36.32 -20.27 -6.45
N ARG A 159 37.53 -20.86 -6.50
CA ARG A 159 38.23 -21.33 -5.30
C ARG A 159 38.70 -20.13 -4.46
N PRO A 160 38.85 -20.30 -3.12
CA PRO A 160 39.40 -19.24 -2.29
C PRO A 160 40.83 -18.87 -2.74
N PRO A 161 41.25 -17.62 -2.51
CA PRO A 161 42.62 -17.16 -2.78
C PRO A 161 43.66 -18.06 -2.10
N LYS A 162 44.82 -18.26 -2.75
CA LYS A 162 45.88 -19.14 -2.24
C LYS A 162 46.46 -18.63 -0.91
N GLU A 163 46.43 -17.32 -0.74
CA GLU A 163 46.88 -16.55 0.42
C GLU A 163 46.09 -16.90 1.68
N TRP A 164 44.88 -17.46 1.54
CA TRP A 164 44.01 -17.87 2.65
C TRP A 164 44.24 -19.30 3.14
N LYS A 165 45.24 -20.01 2.60
CA LYS A 165 45.52 -21.41 2.97
C LYS A 165 45.82 -21.61 4.46
N ASP A 166 46.52 -20.66 5.08
CA ASP A 166 46.96 -20.71 6.48
C ASP A 166 46.18 -19.73 7.39
N GLY A 167 45.01 -19.26 6.93
CA GLY A 167 44.17 -18.28 7.63
C GLY A 167 43.77 -17.10 6.75
N ILE A 168 42.70 -16.40 7.13
CA ILE A 168 42.16 -15.27 6.36
C ILE A 168 43.12 -14.08 6.46
N LYS A 169 43.54 -13.55 5.31
CA LYS A 169 44.38 -12.36 5.20
C LYS A 169 43.69 -11.33 4.32
N GLU A 170 43.93 -10.04 4.56
CA GLU A 170 43.43 -9.00 3.69
C GLU A 170 44.11 -9.09 2.31
N ILE A 171 43.32 -9.01 1.24
CA ILE A 171 43.78 -9.05 -0.15
C ILE A 171 43.09 -7.91 -0.88
N ASN A 172 43.81 -7.25 -1.79
CA ASN A 172 43.22 -6.26 -2.67
C ASN A 172 42.19 -6.94 -3.60
N PRO A 173 40.91 -6.57 -3.57
CA PRO A 173 39.87 -7.19 -4.40
C PRO A 173 40.18 -7.13 -5.90
N LEU A 174 40.89 -6.09 -6.37
CA LEU A 174 41.25 -5.94 -7.78
C LEU A 174 42.33 -6.93 -8.23
N ASP A 175 43.05 -7.59 -7.33
CA ASP A 175 44.02 -8.64 -7.67
C ASP A 175 43.32 -9.96 -8.04
N VAL A 176 42.06 -10.13 -7.64
CA VAL A 176 41.24 -11.27 -8.04
C VAL A 176 40.70 -11.04 -9.46
N PRO A 177 41.12 -11.81 -10.48
CA PRO A 177 40.76 -11.52 -11.87
C PRO A 177 39.25 -11.51 -12.12
N ALA A 178 38.49 -12.34 -11.40
CA ALA A 178 37.03 -12.39 -11.52
C ALA A 178 36.34 -11.11 -11.00
N ILE A 179 36.85 -10.51 -9.91
CA ILE A 179 36.34 -9.25 -9.34
C ILE A 179 36.70 -8.09 -10.28
N ARG A 180 37.92 -8.08 -10.81
CA ARG A 180 38.33 -7.07 -11.80
C ARG A 180 37.45 -7.12 -13.06
N GLN A 181 37.16 -8.33 -13.56
CA GLN A 181 36.34 -8.52 -14.77
C GLN A 181 34.85 -8.20 -14.57
N SER A 182 34.35 -8.20 -13.33
CA SER A 182 32.95 -7.84 -13.07
C SER A 182 32.69 -6.34 -13.16
N GLY A 183 33.74 -5.52 -13.28
CA GLY A 183 33.63 -4.06 -13.20
C GLY A 183 33.40 -3.57 -11.77
N TRP A 184 33.71 -4.39 -10.77
CA TRP A 184 33.61 -4.02 -9.36
C TRP A 184 34.47 -2.79 -9.05
N SER A 185 33.94 -1.90 -8.23
CA SER A 185 34.66 -0.77 -7.66
C SER A 185 34.33 -0.64 -6.17
N PRO A 186 35.24 -0.05 -5.37
CA PRO A 186 34.96 0.25 -3.97
C PRO A 186 33.66 1.03 -3.76
N ASP A 187 33.38 2.01 -4.62
CA ASP A 187 32.17 2.84 -4.54
C ASP A 187 30.89 2.02 -4.75
N MET A 188 30.90 1.06 -5.69
CA MET A 188 29.77 0.14 -5.90
C MET A 188 29.54 -0.77 -4.69
N ASP A 189 30.62 -1.24 -4.06
CA ASP A 189 30.56 -2.10 -2.87
C ASP A 189 30.01 -1.33 -1.66
N GLU A 190 30.48 -0.10 -1.46
CA GLU A 190 29.96 0.79 -0.42
C GLU A 190 28.46 1.06 -0.63
N LEU A 191 28.06 1.36 -1.87
CA LEU A 191 26.65 1.57 -2.21
C LEU A 191 25.79 0.32 -2.01
N ALA A 192 26.32 -0.87 -2.33
CA ALA A 192 25.61 -2.14 -2.14
C ALA A 192 25.47 -2.54 -0.68
N ARG A 193 26.42 -2.13 0.17
CA ARG A 193 26.39 -2.34 1.63
C ARG A 193 25.53 -1.33 2.37
N LYS A 194 25.26 -0.17 1.78
CA LYS A 194 24.34 0.81 2.37
C LYS A 194 22.96 0.16 2.56
N PRO A 195 22.42 0.16 3.79
CA PRO A 195 21.07 -0.29 4.04
C PRO A 195 20.11 0.47 3.12
N ARG A 196 19.22 -0.26 2.41
CA ARG A 196 18.21 0.39 1.56
C ARG A 196 17.18 1.21 2.34
N ARG A 197 17.11 0.97 3.64
CA ARG A 197 16.18 1.59 4.59
C ARG A 197 16.92 1.81 5.90
N GLY A 198 16.54 2.85 6.62
CA GLY A 198 17.03 3.08 7.99
C GLY A 198 16.77 1.87 8.91
N PRO A 199 17.61 1.65 9.94
CA PRO A 199 17.50 0.50 10.85
C PRO A 199 16.14 0.45 11.58
N SER A 200 15.52 1.62 11.78
CA SER A 200 14.23 1.78 12.45
C SER A 200 13.01 1.74 11.53
N TYR A 201 13.19 1.58 10.21
CA TYR A 201 12.10 1.67 9.23
C TYR A 201 10.90 0.77 9.57
N ASN A 202 11.16 -0.49 9.96
CA ASN A 202 10.08 -1.43 10.27
C ASN A 202 9.35 -1.06 11.56
N GLN A 203 10.05 -0.53 12.56
CA GLN A 203 9.45 -0.05 13.80
C GLN A 203 8.60 1.20 13.55
N LEU A 204 9.10 2.16 12.76
CA LEU A 204 8.35 3.36 12.34
C LEU A 204 7.13 3.00 11.51
N LEU A 205 7.26 2.04 10.59
CA LEU A 205 6.14 1.54 9.78
C LEU A 205 5.05 0.92 10.66
N ARG A 206 5.42 0.14 11.68
CA ARG A 206 4.45 -0.42 12.64
C ARG A 206 3.77 0.69 13.43
N LEU A 207 4.54 1.63 13.98
CA LEU A 207 4.01 2.76 14.75
C LEU A 207 3.03 3.60 13.91
N LEU A 208 3.39 3.92 12.67
CA LEU A 208 2.52 4.66 11.75
C LEU A 208 1.25 3.89 11.44
N ASN A 209 1.35 2.58 11.17
CA ASN A 209 0.17 1.74 10.95
C ASN A 209 -0.73 1.67 12.19
N ASP A 210 -0.17 1.59 13.39
CA ASP A 210 -0.94 1.63 14.63
C ASP A 210 -1.71 2.95 14.75
N MET A 211 -1.07 4.07 14.42
CA MET A 211 -1.71 5.39 14.42
C MET A 211 -2.80 5.51 13.34
N LEU A 212 -2.54 5.09 12.10
CA LEU A 212 -3.50 5.11 10.98
C LEU A 212 -4.77 4.31 11.28
N ASN A 213 -4.65 3.22 12.05
CA ASN A 213 -5.78 2.35 12.40
C ASN A 213 -6.45 2.72 13.74
N HIS A 214 -5.99 3.76 14.42
CA HIS A 214 -6.60 4.20 15.67
C HIS A 214 -7.95 4.89 15.41
N SER A 215 -8.94 4.67 16.26
CA SER A 215 -10.30 5.23 16.10
C SER A 215 -10.32 6.76 16.06
N SER A 216 -9.35 7.41 16.68
CA SER A 216 -9.20 8.87 16.69
C SER A 216 -8.48 9.46 15.47
N ALA A 217 -8.02 8.64 14.52
CA ALA A 217 -7.13 9.08 13.45
C ALA A 217 -7.84 9.74 12.26
N TRP A 218 -9.16 9.55 12.13
CA TRP A 218 -9.91 9.93 10.92
C TRP A 218 -9.71 11.39 10.45
N PRO A 219 -9.58 12.44 11.31
CA PRO A 219 -9.37 13.81 10.82
C PRO A 219 -7.94 14.06 10.30
N PHE A 220 -7.02 13.14 10.59
CA PHE A 220 -5.59 13.29 10.36
C PHE A 220 -5.07 12.34 9.28
N LEU A 221 -5.95 11.63 8.57
CA LEU A 221 -5.56 10.63 7.58
C LEU A 221 -5.06 11.24 6.26
N VAL A 222 -5.52 12.45 5.94
CA VAL A 222 -5.23 13.17 4.70
C VAL A 222 -5.02 14.66 5.01
N PRO A 223 -4.40 15.43 4.10
CA PRO A 223 -4.30 16.88 4.25
C PRO A 223 -5.68 17.54 4.40
N VAL A 224 -5.75 18.63 5.15
CA VAL A 224 -6.98 19.43 5.27
C VAL A 224 -7.34 20.03 3.91
N ASP A 225 -8.59 19.86 3.49
CA ASP A 225 -9.05 20.39 2.19
C ASP A 225 -9.21 21.92 2.27
N CYS A 226 -8.50 22.66 1.43
CA CYS A 226 -8.58 24.12 1.37
C CYS A 226 -9.92 24.63 0.79
N ASP A 227 -10.65 23.80 0.05
CA ASP A 227 -11.97 24.18 -0.46
C ASP A 227 -13.04 24.05 0.66
N GLU A 228 -12.84 23.14 1.62
CA GLU A 228 -13.75 22.97 2.77
C GLU A 228 -13.38 23.87 3.96
N VAL A 229 -12.08 24.07 4.20
CA VAL A 229 -11.55 24.86 5.32
C VAL A 229 -10.66 25.98 4.76
N THR A 230 -11.33 27.02 4.28
CA THR A 230 -10.74 28.05 3.42
C THR A 230 -9.64 28.89 4.06
N ASP A 231 -9.65 29.07 5.39
CA ASP A 231 -8.67 29.87 6.14
C ASP A 231 -7.56 29.02 6.80
N TYR A 232 -7.58 27.69 6.63
CA TYR A 232 -6.67 26.79 7.34
C TYR A 232 -5.21 27.11 7.06
N TYR A 233 -4.87 27.29 5.78
CA TYR A 233 -3.50 27.52 5.33
C TYR A 233 -3.02 28.97 5.54
N ASP A 234 -3.90 29.89 5.92
CA ASP A 234 -3.51 31.22 6.39
C ASP A 234 -3.01 31.16 7.84
N VAL A 235 -3.54 30.21 8.64
CA VAL A 235 -3.21 30.03 10.06
C VAL A 235 -2.08 29.00 10.27
N ILE A 236 -2.10 27.91 9.50
CA ILE A 236 -1.18 26.78 9.61
C ILE A 236 -0.16 26.81 8.48
N THR A 237 1.09 27.13 8.82
CA THR A 237 2.19 27.32 7.87
C THR A 237 2.95 26.04 7.52
N GLU A 238 2.90 25.04 8.41
CA GLU A 238 3.57 23.74 8.22
C GLU A 238 2.55 22.61 8.38
N PRO A 239 1.67 22.39 7.39
CA PRO A 239 0.64 21.35 7.46
C PRO A 239 1.25 19.95 7.49
N MET A 240 0.62 19.04 8.21
CA MET A 240 1.03 17.63 8.28
C MET A 240 -0.17 16.72 8.53
N ASP A 241 -0.10 15.51 8.01
CA ASP A 241 -1.11 14.45 8.15
C ASP A 241 -0.45 13.07 8.04
N LEU A 242 -1.14 12.02 8.50
CA LEU A 242 -0.62 10.66 8.52
C LEU A 242 -0.39 10.07 7.12
N GLY A 243 -1.14 10.52 6.11
CA GLY A 243 -0.94 10.13 4.72
C GLY A 243 0.35 10.72 4.14
N THR A 244 0.64 11.99 4.44
CA THR A 244 1.93 12.61 4.12
C THR A 244 3.07 11.89 4.84
N MET A 245 2.91 11.56 6.13
CA MET A 245 3.89 10.74 6.86
C MET A 245 4.09 9.35 6.23
N GLU A 246 3.03 8.69 5.72
CA GLU A 246 3.13 7.41 4.98
C GLU A 246 4.06 7.56 3.77
N ASN A 247 3.84 8.61 2.96
CA ASN A 247 4.67 8.89 1.79
C ASN A 247 6.13 9.20 2.15
N LYS A 248 6.36 10.01 3.20
CA LYS A 248 7.71 10.36 3.68
C LYS A 248 8.47 9.13 4.19
N LEU A 249 7.79 8.26 4.93
CA LEU A 249 8.38 6.99 5.38
C LEU A 249 8.71 6.09 4.19
N GLU A 250 7.79 5.90 3.25
CA GLU A 250 8.03 5.13 2.02
C GLU A 250 9.18 5.69 1.17
N ALA A 251 9.47 6.99 1.25
CA ALA A 251 10.60 7.65 0.61
C ALA A 251 11.91 7.65 1.44
N ASP A 252 11.95 6.95 2.58
CA ASP A 252 13.11 6.86 3.49
C ASP A 252 13.53 8.22 4.10
N GLN A 253 12.58 9.14 4.27
CA GLN A 253 12.85 10.49 4.80
C GLN A 253 12.88 10.58 6.33
N TYR A 254 12.54 9.49 7.03
CA TYR A 254 12.66 9.40 8.49
C TYR A 254 13.90 8.58 8.85
N VAL A 255 15.02 9.28 9.05
CA VAL A 255 16.29 8.64 9.43
C VAL A 255 16.26 8.24 10.91
N THR A 256 15.64 9.07 11.73
CA THR A 256 15.55 8.90 13.18
C THR A 256 14.10 8.86 13.68
N LEU A 257 13.90 8.38 14.90
CA LEU A 257 12.60 8.49 15.58
C LEU A 257 12.20 9.96 15.78
N ASP A 258 13.15 10.86 16.01
CA ASP A 258 12.87 12.30 16.17
C ASP A 258 12.26 12.93 14.92
N ASP A 259 12.74 12.54 13.73
CA ASP A 259 12.18 13.03 12.47
C ASP A 259 10.70 12.65 12.34
N PHE A 260 10.37 11.42 12.74
CA PHE A 260 8.98 10.95 12.77
C PHE A 260 8.14 11.67 13.83
N ILE A 261 8.67 11.82 15.05
CA ILE A 261 7.99 12.51 16.15
C ILE A 261 7.70 13.96 15.80
N ARG A 262 8.63 14.65 15.14
CA ARG A 262 8.49 16.04 14.72
C ARG A 262 7.26 16.23 13.83
N ASP A 263 7.13 15.42 12.78
CA ASP A 263 5.97 15.46 11.90
C ASP A 263 4.69 15.03 12.61
N ALA A 264 4.75 13.98 13.45
CA ALA A 264 3.58 13.56 14.24
C ALA A 264 3.09 14.67 15.19
N LYS A 265 4.02 15.40 15.84
CA LYS A 265 3.69 16.53 16.69
C LYS A 265 3.05 17.67 15.91
N LEU A 266 3.52 17.97 14.69
CA LEU A 266 2.88 18.96 13.82
C LEU A 266 1.39 18.65 13.62
N ILE A 267 0.99 17.39 13.43
CA ILE A 267 -0.43 17.00 13.32
C ILE A 267 -1.22 17.48 14.55
N PHE A 268 -0.72 17.19 15.75
CA PHE A 268 -1.42 17.48 17.00
C PHE A 268 -1.39 18.97 17.35
N ASP A 269 -0.24 19.61 17.17
CA ASP A 269 -0.02 21.02 17.48
C ASP A 269 -0.78 21.92 16.51
N ASN A 270 -0.80 21.60 15.21
CA ASN A 270 -1.62 22.33 14.24
C ASN A 270 -3.11 22.18 14.53
N CYS A 271 -3.55 20.97 14.93
CA CYS A 271 -4.93 20.75 15.33
C CYS A 271 -5.32 21.63 16.52
N ARG A 272 -4.48 21.70 17.57
CA ARG A 272 -4.72 22.56 18.75
C ARG A 272 -4.55 24.05 18.48
N LYS A 273 -3.69 24.43 17.53
CA LYS A 273 -3.51 25.83 17.11
C LYS A 273 -4.74 26.35 16.37
N TYR A 274 -5.33 25.53 15.51
CA TYR A 274 -6.48 25.92 14.69
C TYR A 274 -7.83 25.72 15.41
N ASN A 275 -7.95 24.70 16.28
CA ASN A 275 -9.22 24.36 16.94
C ASN A 275 -9.17 24.66 18.45
N ASP A 276 -10.30 25.14 19.00
CA ASP A 276 -10.47 25.29 20.46
C ASP A 276 -10.34 23.94 21.20
N GLU A 277 -9.77 23.96 22.41
CA GLU A 277 -9.48 22.76 23.21
C GLU A 277 -10.72 21.90 23.52
N ASN A 278 -11.92 22.50 23.53
CA ASN A 278 -13.16 21.79 23.82
C ASN A 278 -13.75 21.07 22.60
N THR A 279 -13.22 21.34 21.41
CA THR A 279 -13.70 20.74 20.16
C THR A 279 -13.47 19.22 20.14
N PRO A 280 -14.30 18.48 19.38
CA PRO A 280 -14.03 17.06 19.12
C PRO A 280 -12.64 16.82 18.53
N TYR A 281 -12.16 17.70 17.63
CA TYR A 281 -10.87 17.58 16.96
C TYR A 281 -9.69 17.63 17.93
N ALA A 282 -9.67 18.61 18.84
CA ALA A 282 -8.64 18.70 19.87
C ALA A 282 -8.60 17.45 20.77
N LYS A 283 -9.77 16.90 21.13
CA LYS A 283 -9.88 15.65 21.90
C LYS A 283 -9.34 14.44 21.12
N LEU A 284 -9.59 14.37 19.81
CA LEU A 284 -9.08 13.31 18.94
C LEU A 284 -7.55 13.39 18.80
N ALA A 285 -6.99 14.60 18.62
CA ALA A 285 -5.55 14.84 18.60
C ALA A 285 -4.89 14.37 19.90
N ASN A 286 -5.40 14.81 21.05
CA ASN A 286 -4.89 14.39 22.37
C ASN A 286 -4.99 12.87 22.58
N SER A 287 -6.04 12.23 22.07
CA SER A 287 -6.24 10.79 22.15
C SER A 287 -5.21 10.02 21.31
N LEU A 288 -4.99 10.46 20.07
CA LEU A 288 -4.03 9.85 19.15
C LEU A 288 -2.58 10.09 19.60
N GLU A 289 -2.25 11.28 20.08
CA GLU A 289 -0.93 11.61 20.62
C GLU A 289 -0.57 10.73 21.82
N ARG A 290 -1.47 10.59 22.79
CA ARG A 290 -1.28 9.66 23.92
C ARG A 290 -1.15 8.22 23.46
N TYR A 291 -1.81 7.83 22.38
CA TYR A 291 -1.67 6.49 21.81
C TYR A 291 -0.27 6.30 21.20
N MET A 292 0.20 7.24 20.37
CA MET A 292 1.55 7.25 19.81
C MET A 292 2.61 7.09 20.92
N TRP A 293 2.56 7.90 21.96
CA TRP A 293 3.52 7.83 23.07
C TRP A 293 3.49 6.50 23.81
N ARG A 294 2.31 5.92 24.03
CA ARG A 294 2.20 4.57 24.59
C ARG A 294 2.85 3.52 23.70
N ARG A 295 2.68 3.60 22.38
CA ARG A 295 3.30 2.67 21.44
C ARG A 295 4.82 2.82 21.40
N ILE A 296 5.34 4.04 21.44
CA ILE A 296 6.78 4.31 21.49
C ILE A 296 7.41 3.66 22.74
N LYS A 297 6.80 3.83 23.92
CA LYS A 297 7.27 3.22 25.18
C LYS A 297 7.31 1.69 25.18
N LEU A 298 6.50 1.03 24.34
CA LEU A 298 6.48 -0.44 24.23
C LEU A 298 7.61 -0.99 23.37
N VAL A 299 8.33 -0.14 22.64
CA VAL A 299 9.51 -0.53 21.86
C VAL A 299 10.73 -0.40 22.77
N SER A 300 11.37 -1.53 23.09
CA SER A 300 12.54 -1.61 23.98
C SER A 300 13.66 -0.64 23.61
N GLU A 301 13.88 -0.44 22.32
CA GLU A 301 14.93 0.42 21.79
C GLU A 301 14.62 1.91 21.96
N TRP A 302 13.37 2.26 22.27
CA TRP A 302 12.89 3.64 22.45
C TRP A 302 12.35 3.90 23.86
N SER A 303 12.46 2.95 24.78
CA SER A 303 11.87 3.06 26.12
C SER A 303 12.57 4.09 27.02
N GLU A 304 13.82 4.43 26.71
CA GLU A 304 14.64 5.40 27.47
C GLU A 304 14.41 6.86 27.07
N TRP A 305 13.55 7.12 26.07
CA TRP A 305 13.21 8.49 25.71
C TRP A 305 12.38 9.12 26.83
N GLU A 306 12.99 10.05 27.56
CA GLU A 306 12.30 10.89 28.54
C GLU A 306 11.47 11.96 27.82
N PHE A 307 10.20 12.12 28.23
CA PHE A 307 9.19 12.97 27.61
C PHE A 307 9.03 14.29 28.34
#